data_AF-A0A0R1SJ20-F1
#
_entry.id   AF-A0A0R1SJ20-F1
#
_cell.length_a   1.000
_cell.length_b   1.000
_cell.length_c   1.000
_cell.angle_alpha   90.00
_cell.angle_beta   90.00
_cell.angle_gamma   90.00
#
_symmetry.space_group_name_H-M   'P 1'
#
loop_
_entity.id
_entity.type
_entity.pdbx_description
1 polymer ?
#
loop_
_entity_poly.entity_id
_entity_poly.type
_entity_poly.pdbx_seq_one_letter_code
_entity_poly.pdbx_strand_id
1 'polypeptide(L)'
;MIKKTIISFLVVTLLLVIPAHADMHKVKHVENGSWSASFVVKSSKNTIKSVKDIHYHATLGKIISYKVSHPNKATVVLKLKRQIGLVTYRVGLKAHVDNNKLSVSPV
;
A
#
# COMPACT_ATOMS: atom_id res chain seq x y z
N MET A 1 59.51 -0.97 -40.36
CA MET A 1 58.83 -0.28 -39.23
C MET A 1 57.32 -0.39 -39.44
N ILE A 2 56.65 -1.30 -38.73
CA ILE A 2 55.19 -1.49 -38.84
C ILE A 2 54.55 -0.83 -37.62
N LYS A 3 53.79 0.25 -37.85
CA LYS A 3 53.00 0.93 -36.82
C LYS A 3 51.82 0.04 -36.42
N LYS A 4 51.82 -0.47 -35.19
CA LYS A 4 50.70 -1.22 -34.63
C LYS A 4 49.62 -0.25 -34.17
N THR A 5 48.47 -0.26 -34.83
CA THR A 5 47.30 0.51 -34.44
C THR A 5 46.58 -0.24 -33.32
N ILE A 6 46.62 0.31 -32.10
CA ILE A 6 45.89 -0.23 -30.95
C ILE A 6 44.44 0.26 -31.07
N ILE A 7 43.51 -0.65 -31.35
CA ILE A 7 42.08 -0.37 -31.35
C ILE A 7 41.62 -0.44 -29.88
N SER A 8 41.27 0.70 -29.31
CA SER A 8 40.75 0.80 -27.95
C SER A 8 39.24 0.52 -27.96
N PHE A 9 38.80 -0.55 -27.29
CA PHE A 9 37.39 -0.91 -27.13
C PHE A 9 36.80 -0.11 -25.95
N LEU A 10 35.98 0.90 -26.24
CA LEU A 10 35.25 1.66 -25.24
C LEU A 10 33.98 0.89 -24.85
N VAL A 11 33.97 0.30 -23.65
CA VAL A 11 32.77 -0.34 -23.09
C VAL A 11 31.91 0.74 -22.42
N VAL A 12 30.82 1.13 -23.08
CA VAL A 12 29.78 1.99 -22.49
C VAL A 12 28.80 1.09 -21.75
N THR A 13 28.90 1.04 -20.42
CA THR A 13 27.87 0.44 -19.56
C THR A 13 26.66 1.38 -19.47
N LEU A 14 25.64 1.09 -20.26
CA LEU A 14 24.32 1.72 -20.17
C LEU A 14 23.63 1.22 -18.88
N LEU A 15 23.64 2.03 -17.82
CA LEU A 15 22.85 1.78 -16.61
C LEU A 15 21.36 1.95 -16.95
N LEU A 16 20.69 0.84 -17.26
CA LEU A 16 19.25 0.76 -17.38
C LEU A 16 18.65 0.99 -15.98
N VAL A 17 18.23 2.22 -15.68
CA VAL A 17 17.42 2.50 -14.49
C VAL A 17 16.03 1.94 -14.78
N ILE A 18 15.81 0.67 -14.42
CA ILE A 18 14.49 0.06 -14.52
C ILE A 18 13.60 0.77 -13.48
N PRO A 19 12.52 1.48 -13.88
CA PRO A 19 11.58 2.00 -12.91
C PRO A 19 11.04 0.81 -12.13
N ALA A 20 11.23 0.80 -10.81
CA ALA A 20 10.72 -0.26 -9.96
C ALA A 20 9.21 -0.34 -10.17
N HIS A 21 8.73 -1.45 -10.75
CA HIS A 21 7.31 -1.70 -11.01
C HIS A 21 6.53 -1.42 -9.73
N ALA A 22 5.66 -0.42 -9.78
CA ALA A 22 4.83 -0.03 -8.67
C ALA A 22 3.47 -0.67 -8.86
N ASP A 23 3.10 -1.55 -7.94
CA ASP A 23 1.91 -2.36 -8.06
C ASP A 23 0.74 -1.68 -7.33
N MET A 24 -0.45 -1.72 -7.95
CA MET A 24 -1.66 -1.11 -7.41
C MET A 24 -2.64 -2.18 -6.98
N HIS A 25 -2.98 -2.18 -5.70
CA HIS A 25 -3.91 -3.17 -5.15
C HIS A 25 -5.12 -2.50 -4.53
N LYS A 26 -6.30 -3.03 -4.84
CA LYS A 26 -7.54 -2.66 -4.17
C LYS A 26 -7.71 -3.53 -2.93
N VAL A 27 -7.74 -2.90 -1.77
CA VAL A 27 -7.99 -3.55 -0.47
C VAL A 27 -9.46 -3.34 -0.12
N LYS A 28 -10.17 -4.41 0.26
CA LYS A 28 -11.59 -4.34 0.67
C LYS A 28 -11.86 -5.28 1.83
N HIS A 29 -12.63 -4.80 2.81
CA HIS A 29 -13.24 -5.61 3.86
C HIS A 29 -14.73 -5.32 3.92
N VAL A 30 -15.52 -6.38 4.07
CA VAL A 30 -16.97 -6.32 4.29
C VAL A 30 -17.27 -7.28 5.41
N GLU A 31 -17.77 -6.76 6.52
CA GLU A 31 -18.30 -7.56 7.61
C GLU A 31 -19.83 -7.42 7.58
N ASN A 32 -20.51 -8.55 7.38
CA ASN A 32 -21.96 -8.57 7.16
C ASN A 32 -22.68 -7.99 8.40
N GLY A 33 -23.51 -6.97 8.19
CA GLY A 33 -24.25 -6.28 9.26
C GLY A 33 -23.42 -5.29 10.10
N SER A 34 -22.16 -5.03 9.75
CA SER A 34 -21.24 -4.27 10.60
C SER A 34 -20.70 -3.03 9.86
N TRP A 35 -19.54 -3.14 9.22
CA TRP A 35 -18.92 -2.06 8.47
C TRP A 35 -18.21 -2.61 7.23
N SER A 36 -17.90 -1.73 6.31
CA SER A 36 -17.03 -2.01 5.18
C SER A 36 -16.05 -0.86 4.99
N ALA A 37 -14.88 -1.19 4.49
CA ALA A 37 -13.94 -0.20 4.02
C ALA A 37 -13.10 -0.73 2.87
N SER A 38 -12.65 0.20 2.03
CA SER A 38 -11.71 -0.08 0.97
C SER A 38 -10.75 1.07 0.77
N PHE A 39 -9.56 0.76 0.28
CA PHE A 39 -8.58 1.74 -0.16
C PHE A 39 -7.66 1.14 -1.21
N VAL A 40 -7.02 1.99 -2.00
CA VAL A 40 -6.01 1.56 -2.97
C VAL A 40 -4.63 1.80 -2.39
N VAL A 41 -3.80 0.76 -2.42
CA VAL A 41 -2.40 0.80 -2.01
C VAL A 41 -1.52 0.79 -3.25
N LYS A 42 -0.63 1.78 -3.36
CA LYS A 42 0.50 1.72 -4.28
C LYS A 42 1.71 1.20 -3.52
N SER A 43 2.26 0.08 -3.96
CA SER A 43 3.44 -0.53 -3.34
C SER A 43 4.58 -0.67 -4.35
N SER A 44 5.81 -0.80 -3.86
CA SER A 44 6.97 -1.16 -4.67
C SER A 44 7.94 -1.90 -3.78
N LYS A 45 8.27 -3.15 -4.16
CA LYS A 45 8.97 -4.10 -3.29
C LYS A 45 8.21 -4.25 -1.96
N ASN A 46 8.90 -4.35 -0.82
CA ASN A 46 8.30 -4.44 0.51
C ASN A 46 8.00 -3.05 1.10
N THR A 47 7.45 -2.14 0.31
CA THR A 47 7.17 -0.77 0.76
C THR A 47 5.87 -0.24 0.15
N ILE A 48 4.99 0.24 1.02
CA ILE A 48 3.81 1.00 0.66
C ILE A 48 4.23 2.46 0.43
N LYS A 49 3.96 2.96 -0.77
CA LYS A 49 4.33 4.30 -1.22
C LYS A 49 3.20 5.31 -1.05
N SER A 50 1.97 4.88 -1.28
CA SER A 50 0.80 5.74 -1.06
C SER A 50 -0.47 4.94 -0.84
N VAL A 51 -1.42 5.61 -0.19
CA VAL A 51 -2.80 5.14 -0.02
C VAL A 51 -3.74 6.21 -0.54
N LYS A 52 -4.72 5.80 -1.35
CA LYS A 52 -5.74 6.69 -1.94
C LYS A 52 -7.08 5.97 -2.05
N ASP A 53 -8.08 6.68 -2.57
CA ASP A 53 -9.42 6.13 -2.87
C ASP A 53 -10.03 5.42 -1.65
N ILE A 54 -9.99 6.11 -0.51
CA ILE A 54 -10.48 5.58 0.77
C ILE A 54 -12.00 5.72 0.78
N HIS A 55 -12.68 4.57 0.87
CA HIS A 55 -14.13 4.50 1.06
C HIS A 55 -14.42 3.70 2.33
N TYR A 56 -15.45 4.10 3.05
CA TYR A 56 -15.92 3.40 4.24
C TYR A 56 -17.42 3.57 4.38
N HIS A 57 -18.05 2.58 5.00
CA HIS A 57 -19.47 2.58 5.27
C HIS A 57 -19.75 1.77 6.54
N ALA A 58 -20.74 2.19 7.32
CA ALA A 58 -21.23 1.42 8.47
C ALA A 58 -22.68 1.04 8.19
N THR A 59 -23.00 -0.25 8.32
CA THR A 59 -24.37 -0.75 8.19
C THR A 59 -25.20 -0.43 9.43
N LEU A 60 -24.59 -0.53 10.63
CA LEU A 60 -25.21 -0.09 11.88
C LEU A 60 -24.42 1.08 12.50
N GLY A 61 -25.12 2.14 12.88
CA GLY A 61 -24.51 3.35 13.41
C GLY A 61 -23.84 4.20 12.32
N LYS A 62 -22.78 4.93 12.68
CA LYS A 62 -22.04 5.79 11.74
C LYS A 62 -20.54 5.78 11.99
N ILE A 63 -19.75 5.97 10.93
CA ILE A 63 -18.32 6.26 11.04
C ILE A 63 -18.18 7.75 11.35
N ILE A 64 -17.56 8.09 12.47
CA ILE A 64 -17.41 9.48 12.95
C ILE A 64 -16.06 10.09 12.59
N SER A 65 -15.04 9.25 12.35
CA SER A 65 -13.72 9.71 11.92
C SER A 65 -12.93 8.55 11.33
N TYR A 66 -11.99 8.86 10.43
CA TYR A 66 -10.98 7.93 9.96
C TYR A 66 -9.57 8.52 10.13
N LYS A 67 -8.57 7.63 10.21
CA LYS A 67 -7.15 8.00 10.18
C LYS A 67 -6.36 6.90 9.48
N VAL A 68 -5.52 7.29 8.53
CA VAL A 68 -4.50 6.39 7.98
C VAL A 68 -3.24 6.49 8.83
N SER A 69 -2.66 5.35 9.17
CA SER A 69 -1.39 5.30 9.91
C SER A 69 -0.43 4.34 9.23
N HIS A 70 0.86 4.68 9.27
CA HIS A 70 1.94 3.87 8.71
C HIS A 70 2.86 3.42 9.86
N PRO A 71 2.57 2.29 10.53
CA PRO A 71 3.42 1.80 11.62
C PRO A 71 4.86 1.53 11.16
N ASN A 72 5.04 1.15 9.90
CA ASN A 72 6.34 1.00 9.24
C ASN A 72 6.15 1.17 7.71
N LYS A 73 7.26 1.13 6.96
CA LYS A 73 7.24 1.30 5.49
C LYS A 73 6.43 0.24 4.74
N ALA A 74 6.26 -0.95 5.31
CA ALA A 74 5.57 -2.08 4.68
C ALA A 74 4.09 -2.20 5.09
N THR A 75 3.63 -1.41 6.05
CA THR A 75 2.32 -1.59 6.69
C THR A 75 1.55 -0.28 6.70
N VAL A 76 0.28 -0.35 6.33
CA VAL A 76 -0.68 0.73 6.50
C VAL A 76 -1.91 0.22 7.23
N VAL A 77 -2.48 1.05 8.09
CA VAL A 77 -3.71 0.75 8.82
C VAL A 77 -4.67 1.91 8.65
N LEU A 78 -5.81 1.64 8.02
CA LEU A 78 -6.97 2.52 8.03
C LEU A 78 -7.73 2.29 9.34
N LYS A 79 -7.65 3.24 10.26
CA LYS A 79 -8.36 3.21 11.54
C LYS A 79 -9.65 4.01 11.41
N LEU A 80 -10.76 3.42 11.82
CA LEU A 80 -12.08 4.01 11.83
C LEU A 80 -12.59 4.09 13.28
N LYS A 81 -13.22 5.21 13.62
CA LYS A 81 -14.07 5.27 14.81
C LYS A 81 -15.52 5.14 14.37
N ARG A 82 -16.22 4.17 14.95
CA ARG A 82 -17.62 3.89 14.66
C ARG A 82 -18.44 4.14 15.92
N GLN A 83 -19.54 4.86 15.80
CA GLN A 83 -20.47 5.09 16.91
C GLN A 83 -21.76 4.31 16.66
N ILE A 84 -22.19 3.54 17.66
CA ILE A 84 -23.47 2.81 17.69
C ILE A 84 -24.18 3.21 18.98
N GLY A 85 -25.27 3.98 18.86
CA GLY A 85 -25.91 4.62 20.01
C GLY A 85 -24.92 5.55 20.75
N LEU A 86 -24.74 5.31 22.04
CA LEU A 86 -23.81 6.04 22.91
C LEU A 86 -22.40 5.44 22.95
N VAL A 87 -22.18 4.28 22.33
CA VAL A 87 -20.91 3.55 22.40
C VAL A 87 -20.06 3.84 21.17
N THR A 88 -18.77 4.14 21.38
CA THR A 88 -17.79 4.33 20.32
C THR A 88 -16.81 3.18 20.26
N TYR A 89 -16.72 2.53 19.10
CA TYR A 89 -15.83 1.42 18.79
C TYR A 89 -14.70 1.89 17.87
N ARG A 90 -13.57 1.22 17.97
CA ARG A 90 -12.47 1.35 17.01
C ARG A 90 -12.43 0.09 16.18
N VAL A 91 -12.48 0.25 14.87
CA VAL A 91 -12.34 -0.83 13.89
C VAL A 91 -11.37 -0.35 12.82
N GLY A 92 -10.81 -1.25 12.03
CA GLY A 92 -9.89 -0.84 11.00
C GLY A 92 -9.52 -1.94 10.04
N LEU A 93 -8.74 -1.55 9.04
CA LEU A 93 -8.27 -2.43 7.99
C LEU A 93 -6.77 -2.23 7.82
N LYS A 94 -6.01 -3.29 8.09
CA LYS A 94 -4.56 -3.36 7.94
C LYS A 94 -4.22 -3.98 6.60
N ALA A 95 -3.30 -3.35 5.89
CA ALA A 95 -2.64 -3.88 4.72
C ALA A 95 -1.12 -3.93 4.96
N HIS A 96 -0.51 -5.07 4.65
CA HIS A 96 0.92 -5.33 4.85
C HIS A 96 1.52 -5.94 3.59
N VAL A 97 2.65 -5.43 3.13
CA VAL A 97 3.39 -5.98 1.99
C VAL A 97 4.64 -6.68 2.47
N ASP A 98 4.75 -7.98 2.20
CA ASP A 98 5.95 -8.76 2.43
C ASP A 98 6.22 -9.66 1.22
N ASN A 99 7.48 -9.74 0.80
CA ASN A 99 7.93 -10.49 -0.38
C ASN A 99 7.04 -10.26 -1.62
N ASN A 100 6.72 -8.99 -1.91
CA ASN A 100 5.79 -8.56 -2.96
C ASN A 100 4.35 -9.11 -2.86
N LYS A 101 3.96 -9.68 -1.71
CA LYS A 101 2.59 -10.16 -1.46
C LYS A 101 1.89 -9.21 -0.49
N LEU A 102 0.67 -8.83 -0.85
CA LEU A 102 -0.19 -8.01 0.00
C LEU A 102 -1.07 -8.89 0.88
N SER A 103 -0.96 -8.74 2.19
CA SER A 103 -1.83 -9.34 3.19
C SER A 103 -2.78 -8.29 3.78
N VAL A 104 -4.05 -8.65 3.93
CA VAL A 104 -5.11 -7.77 4.43
C VAL A 104 -5.80 -8.40 5.63
N SER A 105 -6.02 -7.64 6.69
CA SER A 105 -6.69 -8.12 7.91
C SER A 105 -7.49 -7.01 8.60
N PRO A 106 -8.65 -7.31 9.20
CA PRO A 106 -9.35 -6.37 10.07
C PRO A 106 -8.55 -6.16 11.38
N VAL A 107 -8.76 -5.00 12.02
CA VAL A 107 -8.10 -4.59 13.27
C VAL A 107 -9.04 -3.86 14.21
#